data_AF-A0A954CDX0-F1
#
_entry.id   AF-A0A954CDX0-F1
#
_cell.length_a   1.000
_cell.length_b   1.000
_cell.length_c   1.000
_cell.angle_alpha   90.00
_cell.angle_beta   90.00
_cell.angle_gamma   90.00
#
_symmetry.space_group_name_H-M   'P 1'
#
loop_
_entity.id
_entity.type
_entity.pdbx_description
1 polymer ?
#
loop_
_entity_poly.entity_id
_entity_poly.type
_entity_poly.pdbx_seq_one_letter_code
_entity_poly.pdbx_strand_id
1 'polypeptide(L)'
;MAARWLRRRLKAHPGIIVGVGWGRTLAAMARQIGGVGADVLPVWVSLMGSLTRNAATNPFEVVQELAVRTGGEGHFLPVPFIADTAEDRRVLMSQHIVAEALDLARRADLSVISLGECDERSFLYQSGLLSGEDLAGLRAAGAVGDTLGVFFDHSGRPVDSPLNARTLAIDMAALRRQEVVLLCAGAGKAEAARAILASGLVRGLFIDHACAAELAGRQQSLEEESI
;
A
#
# COMPACT_ATOMS: atom_id res chain seq x y z
N MET A 1 -13.69 1.61 -10.38
CA MET A 1 -13.55 0.22 -10.90
C MET A 1 -13.11 -0.77 -9.83
N ALA A 2 -12.02 -0.49 -9.10
CA ALA A 2 -11.49 -1.38 -8.05
C ALA A 2 -12.54 -1.82 -7.02
N ALA A 3 -13.35 -0.92 -6.47
CA ALA A 3 -14.38 -1.27 -5.48
C ALA A 3 -15.41 -2.29 -5.99
N ARG A 4 -15.82 -2.18 -7.27
CA ARG A 4 -16.75 -3.12 -7.90
C ARG A 4 -16.10 -4.50 -8.10
N TRP A 5 -14.83 -4.51 -8.51
CA TRP A 5 -14.06 -5.75 -8.62
C TRP A 5 -13.90 -6.43 -7.26
N LEU A 6 -13.48 -5.67 -6.24
CA LEU A 6 -13.29 -6.17 -4.89
C LEU A 6 -14.59 -6.75 -4.33
N ARG A 7 -15.72 -6.04 -4.49
CA ARG A 7 -17.04 -6.57 -4.10
C ARG A 7 -17.37 -7.92 -4.73
N ARG A 8 -17.06 -8.12 -6.02
CA ARG A 8 -17.29 -9.42 -6.68
C ARG A 8 -16.36 -10.50 -6.12
N ARG A 9 -15.10 -10.15 -5.85
CA ARG A 9 -14.13 -11.05 -5.22
C ARG A 9 -14.60 -11.49 -3.83
N LEU A 10 -15.02 -10.53 -2.99
CA LEU A 10 -15.58 -10.83 -1.66
C LEU A 10 -16.78 -11.78 -1.76
N LYS A 11 -17.76 -11.50 -2.62
CA LYS A 11 -18.94 -12.38 -2.81
C LYS A 11 -18.59 -13.81 -3.25
N ALA A 12 -17.52 -13.99 -4.02
CA ALA A 12 -17.08 -15.29 -4.48
C ALA A 12 -16.32 -16.08 -3.39
N HIS A 13 -15.85 -15.41 -2.33
CA HIS A 13 -15.04 -15.99 -1.27
C HIS A 13 -15.49 -15.48 0.10
N PRO A 14 -16.60 -16.02 0.66
CA PRO A 14 -17.00 -15.73 2.04
C PRO A 14 -15.86 -16.04 3.02
N GLY A 15 -15.64 -15.17 4.01
CA GLY A 15 -14.58 -15.30 5.00
C GLY A 15 -13.16 -14.99 4.49
N ILE A 16 -13.01 -14.44 3.28
CA ILE A 16 -11.70 -14.08 2.72
C ILE A 16 -10.95 -13.10 3.63
N ILE A 17 -9.65 -13.35 3.82
CA ILE A 17 -8.74 -12.48 4.55
C ILE A 17 -8.09 -11.51 3.55
N VAL A 18 -8.32 -10.22 3.74
CA VAL A 18 -7.82 -9.17 2.86
C VAL A 18 -6.85 -8.25 3.60
N GLY A 19 -5.59 -8.33 3.21
CA GLY A 19 -4.54 -7.40 3.59
C GLY A 19 -4.74 -6.05 2.90
N VAL A 20 -4.66 -4.96 3.64
CA VAL A 20 -4.83 -3.61 3.09
C VAL A 20 -3.66 -2.73 3.47
N GLY A 21 -3.08 -2.07 2.47
CA GLY A 21 -2.15 -0.97 2.66
C GLY A 21 -2.88 0.33 3.00
N TRP A 22 -2.34 1.45 2.53
CA TRP A 22 -2.90 2.76 2.81
C TRP A 22 -2.80 3.72 1.61
N GLY A 23 -3.35 4.91 1.79
CA GLY A 23 -3.23 6.00 0.83
C GLY A 23 -4.54 6.38 0.16
N ARG A 24 -4.51 7.51 -0.55
CA ARG A 24 -5.70 8.17 -1.13
C ARG A 24 -6.53 7.25 -2.01
N THR A 25 -5.88 6.44 -2.85
CA THR A 25 -6.57 5.53 -3.78
C THR A 25 -7.29 4.40 -3.05
N LEU A 26 -6.69 3.85 -1.99
CA LEU A 26 -7.31 2.80 -1.16
C LEU A 26 -8.46 3.35 -0.34
N ALA A 27 -8.30 4.52 0.28
CA ALA A 27 -9.38 5.20 1.00
C ALA A 27 -10.58 5.52 0.07
N ALA A 28 -10.31 5.96 -1.16
CA ALA A 28 -11.35 6.19 -2.16
C ALA A 28 -12.08 4.89 -2.56
N MET A 29 -11.36 3.77 -2.68
CA MET A 29 -11.97 2.46 -2.91
C MET A 29 -12.83 2.02 -1.72
N ALA A 30 -12.33 2.16 -0.50
CA ALA A 30 -13.04 1.80 0.73
C ALA A 30 -14.37 2.54 0.85
N ARG A 31 -14.38 3.86 0.60
CA ARG A 31 -15.62 4.66 0.60
C ARG A 31 -16.65 4.26 -0.45
N GLN A 32 -16.25 3.51 -1.49
CA GLN A 32 -17.16 3.05 -2.55
C GLN A 32 -17.59 1.59 -2.40
N ILE A 33 -17.05 0.85 -1.43
CA ILE A 33 -17.49 -0.52 -1.20
C ILE A 33 -18.83 -0.55 -0.45
N GLY A 34 -19.66 -1.53 -0.78
CA GLY A 34 -20.98 -1.72 -0.18
C GLY A 34 -21.81 -2.76 -0.93
N GLY A 35 -22.86 -3.28 -0.27
CA GLY A 35 -23.75 -4.29 -0.84
C GLY A 35 -23.08 -5.64 -1.09
N VAL A 36 -22.20 -6.05 -0.16
CA VAL A 36 -21.45 -7.32 -0.23
C VAL A 36 -22.33 -8.51 0.20
N GLY A 37 -23.29 -8.32 1.11
CA GLY A 37 -24.12 -9.39 1.66
C GLY A 37 -23.68 -9.75 3.09
N ALA A 38 -24.64 -10.02 3.97
CA ALA A 38 -24.37 -10.27 5.40
C ALA A 38 -23.68 -11.63 5.66
N ASP A 39 -23.71 -12.52 4.68
CA ASP A 39 -23.13 -13.87 4.69
C ASP A 39 -21.66 -13.91 4.25
N VAL A 40 -21.14 -12.81 3.70
CA VAL A 40 -19.76 -12.77 3.17
C VAL A 40 -18.71 -12.62 4.27
N LEU A 41 -18.99 -11.82 5.30
CA LEU A 41 -18.16 -11.65 6.52
C LEU A 41 -16.62 -11.65 6.27
N PRO A 42 -16.08 -10.70 5.49
CA PRO A 42 -14.64 -10.67 5.20
C PRO A 42 -13.82 -10.24 6.42
N VAL A 43 -12.55 -10.67 6.46
CA VAL A 43 -11.59 -10.25 7.50
C VAL A 43 -10.59 -9.28 6.88
N TRP A 44 -10.53 -8.06 7.39
CA TRP A 44 -9.61 -7.02 6.93
C TRP A 44 -8.43 -6.92 7.88
N VAL A 45 -7.21 -6.84 7.34
CA VAL A 45 -5.99 -6.73 8.15
C VAL A 45 -5.05 -5.66 7.62
N SER A 46 -4.58 -4.76 8.48
CA SER A 46 -3.58 -3.76 8.11
C SER A 46 -2.23 -4.43 7.83
N LEU A 47 -1.62 -4.06 6.70
CA LEU A 47 -0.28 -4.55 6.32
C LEU A 47 0.86 -3.73 6.94
N MET A 48 0.54 -2.69 7.72
CA MET A 48 1.50 -1.74 8.27
C MET A 48 1.01 -1.02 9.52
N GLY A 49 1.96 -0.40 10.22
CA GLY A 49 1.71 0.45 11.38
C GLY A 49 0.98 1.75 11.04
N SER A 50 0.47 2.40 12.07
CA SER A 50 -0.37 3.59 11.99
C SER A 50 0.44 4.88 11.88
N LEU A 51 -0.14 5.88 11.21
CA LEU A 51 0.41 7.22 11.11
C LEU A 51 -0.04 8.06 12.30
N THR A 52 0.89 8.81 12.90
CA THR A 52 0.68 9.58 14.14
C THR A 52 -0.07 10.90 13.93
N ARG A 53 -0.15 11.44 12.71
CA ARG A 53 -0.91 12.67 12.40
C ARG A 53 -1.79 12.52 11.16
N ASN A 54 -2.99 13.07 11.30
CA ASN A 54 -4.18 13.00 10.45
C ASN A 54 -3.95 12.97 8.93
N ALA A 55 -4.54 11.96 8.29
CA ALA A 55 -5.07 12.04 6.94
C ALA A 55 -6.17 10.99 6.83
N ALA A 56 -7.24 11.29 6.08
CA ALA A 56 -8.38 10.42 5.73
C ALA A 56 -7.99 9.15 4.92
N THR A 57 -6.79 8.65 5.18
CA THR A 57 -6.00 7.64 4.48
C THR A 57 -5.17 6.80 5.44
N ASN A 58 -5.27 6.99 6.76
CA ASN A 58 -4.57 6.17 7.74
C ASN A 58 -4.96 4.68 7.53
N PRO A 59 -4.01 3.72 7.53
CA PRO A 59 -4.33 2.29 7.41
C PRO A 59 -5.44 1.82 8.35
N PHE A 60 -5.46 2.33 9.58
CA PHE A 60 -6.52 2.06 10.57
C PHE A 60 -7.90 2.49 10.04
N GLU A 61 -8.01 3.71 9.52
CA GLU A 61 -9.28 4.22 9.00
C GLU A 61 -9.75 3.43 7.78
N VAL A 62 -8.83 2.99 6.91
CA VAL A 62 -9.17 2.20 5.73
C VAL A 62 -9.72 0.83 6.13
N VAL A 63 -9.05 0.11 7.04
CA VAL A 63 -9.51 -1.19 7.53
C VAL A 63 -10.84 -1.06 8.26
N GLN A 64 -10.99 -0.05 9.12
CA GLN A 64 -12.23 0.19 9.86
C GLN A 64 -13.40 0.51 8.92
N GLU A 65 -13.19 1.39 7.94
CA GLU A 65 -14.20 1.75 6.94
C GLU A 65 -14.65 0.52 6.13
N LEU A 66 -13.70 -0.33 5.74
CA LEU A 66 -13.98 -1.56 5.01
C LEU A 66 -14.77 -2.55 5.87
N ALA A 67 -14.37 -2.78 7.11
CA ALA A 67 -15.08 -3.66 8.04
C ALA A 67 -16.54 -3.21 8.22
N VAL A 68 -16.77 -1.93 8.56
CA VAL A 68 -18.11 -1.35 8.75
C VAL A 68 -18.98 -1.50 7.50
N ARG A 69 -18.44 -1.18 6.31
CA ARG A 69 -19.22 -1.22 5.06
C ARG A 69 -19.53 -2.61 4.55
N THR A 70 -18.75 -3.60 4.96
CA THR A 70 -18.88 -4.98 4.50
C THR A 70 -19.51 -5.90 5.53
N GLY A 71 -19.69 -5.44 6.77
CA GLY A 71 -20.15 -6.27 7.89
C GLY A 71 -19.10 -7.28 8.36
N GLY A 72 -17.83 -7.05 8.01
CA GLY A 72 -16.70 -7.91 8.34
C GLY A 72 -15.95 -7.47 9.60
N GLU A 73 -14.84 -8.14 9.88
CA GLU A 73 -13.95 -7.83 11.01
C GLU A 73 -12.72 -7.04 10.54
N GLY A 74 -12.19 -6.17 11.40
CA GLY A 74 -11.00 -5.36 11.12
C GLY A 74 -9.91 -5.59 12.16
N HIS A 75 -8.71 -5.94 11.69
CA HIS A 75 -7.51 -6.12 12.49
C HIS A 75 -6.44 -5.11 12.09
N PHE A 76 -5.78 -4.54 13.08
CA PHE A 76 -4.82 -3.46 12.88
C PHE A 76 -3.46 -3.89 13.40
N LEU A 77 -2.39 -3.31 12.83
CA LEU A 77 -1.05 -3.47 13.36
C LEU A 77 -0.80 -2.37 14.40
N PRO A 78 -0.74 -2.68 15.71
CA PRO A 78 -0.78 -1.68 16.78
C PRO A 78 0.61 -1.11 17.07
N VAL A 79 1.24 -0.54 16.04
CA VAL A 79 2.59 0.04 16.07
C VAL A 79 2.62 1.34 15.27
N PRO A 80 3.58 2.24 15.53
CA PRO A 80 3.80 3.37 14.64
C PRO A 80 4.20 2.91 13.23
N PHE A 81 4.04 3.77 12.24
CA PHE A 81 4.45 3.49 10.86
C PHE A 81 5.98 3.34 10.71
N ILE A 82 6.74 4.18 11.41
CA ILE A 82 8.21 4.17 11.48
C ILE A 82 8.62 4.21 12.96
N ALA A 83 9.59 3.38 13.34
CA ALA A 83 10.25 3.44 14.65
C ALA A 83 11.39 4.48 14.64
N ASP A 84 11.80 4.95 15.81
CA ASP A 84 12.92 5.89 15.92
C ASP A 84 14.25 5.21 15.54
N THR A 85 14.41 3.94 15.92
CA THR A 85 15.59 3.12 15.59
C THR A 85 15.22 1.72 15.07
N ALA A 86 16.17 1.04 14.42
CA ALA A 86 16.00 -0.34 13.97
C ALA A 86 15.84 -1.32 15.15
N GLU A 87 16.42 -0.98 16.30
CA GLU A 87 16.27 -1.75 17.53
C GLU A 87 14.86 -1.60 18.11
N ASP A 88 14.31 -0.39 18.11
CA ASP A 88 12.91 -0.16 18.51
C ASP A 88 11.95 -0.92 17.61
N ARG A 89 12.19 -0.92 16.29
CA ARG A 89 11.43 -1.77 15.35
C ARG A 89 11.46 -3.23 15.80
N ARG A 90 12.64 -3.77 16.13
CA ARG A 90 12.79 -5.17 16.56
C ARG A 90 12.00 -5.45 17.84
N VAL A 91 12.07 -4.56 18.83
CA VAL A 91 11.33 -4.66 20.10
C VAL A 91 9.82 -4.59 19.89
N LEU A 92 9.35 -3.67 19.05
CA LEU A 92 7.92 -3.52 18.73
C LEU A 92 7.39 -4.73 17.97
N MET A 93 8.14 -5.21 16.97
CA MET A 93 7.79 -6.39 16.17
C MET A 93 7.75 -7.68 16.98
N SER A 94 8.49 -7.77 18.10
CA SER A 94 8.47 -8.94 18.98
C SER A 94 7.32 -8.95 19.99
N GLN A 95 6.53 -7.87 20.09
CA GLN A 95 5.38 -7.85 20.99
C GLN A 95 4.32 -8.84 20.49
N HIS A 96 3.75 -9.62 21.41
CA HIS A 96 2.83 -10.71 21.08
C HIS A 96 1.65 -10.24 20.21
N ILE A 97 1.00 -9.13 20.60
CA ILE A 97 -0.13 -8.56 19.84
C ILE A 97 0.24 -8.11 18.43
N VAL A 98 1.49 -7.67 18.22
CA VAL A 98 2.01 -7.25 16.91
C VAL A 98 2.30 -8.49 16.07
N ALA A 99 2.91 -9.52 16.65
CA ALA A 99 3.17 -10.78 15.99
C ALA A 99 1.88 -11.46 15.51
N GLU A 100 0.83 -11.51 16.33
CA GLU A 100 -0.48 -12.06 15.95
C GLU A 100 -1.11 -11.32 14.78
N ALA A 101 -1.08 -9.99 14.80
CA ALA A 101 -1.59 -9.17 13.69
C ALA A 101 -0.79 -9.42 12.39
N LEU A 102 0.54 -9.54 12.48
CA LEU A 102 1.38 -9.88 11.33
C LEU A 102 1.14 -11.30 10.83
N ASP A 103 0.87 -12.27 11.70
CA ASP A 103 0.57 -13.63 11.30
C ASP A 103 -0.77 -13.72 10.56
N LEU A 104 -1.78 -12.96 11.01
CA LEU A 104 -3.01 -12.78 10.24
C LEU A 104 -2.73 -12.10 8.89
N ALA A 105 -1.93 -11.03 8.87
CA ALA A 105 -1.54 -10.34 7.65
C ALA A 105 -0.82 -11.26 6.66
N ARG A 106 0.07 -12.14 7.14
CA ARG A 106 0.78 -13.15 6.33
C ARG A 106 -0.14 -14.20 5.73
N ARG A 107 -1.27 -14.48 6.38
CA ARG A 107 -2.32 -15.42 5.93
C ARG A 107 -3.34 -14.80 4.99
N ALA A 108 -3.24 -13.51 4.67
CA ALA A 108 -4.16 -12.87 3.74
C ALA A 108 -4.19 -13.60 2.39
N ASP A 109 -5.39 -13.88 1.90
CA ASP A 109 -5.62 -14.47 0.57
C ASP A 109 -5.34 -13.44 -0.53
N LEU A 110 -5.71 -12.19 -0.25
CA LEU A 110 -5.60 -11.04 -1.13
C LEU A 110 -4.94 -9.88 -0.38
N SER A 111 -3.97 -9.23 -0.99
CA SER A 111 -3.40 -7.97 -0.51
C SER A 111 -3.66 -6.85 -1.50
N VAL A 112 -4.31 -5.78 -1.05
CA VAL A 112 -4.57 -4.58 -1.85
C VAL A 112 -3.63 -3.47 -1.41
N ILE A 113 -2.66 -3.13 -2.27
CA ILE A 113 -1.58 -2.19 -1.97
C ILE A 113 -1.64 -0.96 -2.88
N SER A 114 -0.85 0.05 -2.53
CA SER A 114 -0.66 1.26 -3.33
C SER A 114 0.83 1.59 -3.46
N LEU A 115 1.15 2.62 -4.24
CA LEU A 115 2.51 3.13 -4.41
C LEU A 115 2.62 4.59 -4.01
N GLY A 116 3.77 4.94 -3.43
CA GLY A 116 4.27 6.31 -3.29
C GLY A 116 5.44 6.58 -4.24
N GLU A 117 5.63 7.87 -4.53
CA GLU A 117 6.74 8.39 -5.34
C GLU A 117 7.99 8.52 -4.45
N CYS A 118 9.20 8.42 -5.03
CA CYS A 118 10.44 8.72 -4.31
C CYS A 118 10.92 10.16 -4.62
N ASP A 119 10.03 11.12 -4.36
CA ASP A 119 10.31 12.53 -4.53
C ASP A 119 9.57 13.44 -3.54
N GLU A 120 9.74 14.74 -3.69
CA GLU A 120 9.16 15.79 -2.85
C GLU A 120 7.63 15.89 -2.98
N ARG A 121 7.03 15.23 -3.99
CA ARG A 121 5.58 15.09 -4.14
C ARG A 121 5.02 13.93 -3.33
N SER A 122 5.89 13.05 -2.82
CA SER A 122 5.49 11.92 -1.98
C SER A 122 4.76 12.40 -0.73
N PHE A 123 3.74 11.64 -0.33
CA PHE A 123 2.98 11.97 0.87
C PHE A 123 3.89 11.97 2.11
N LEU A 124 4.81 11.00 2.22
CA LEU A 124 5.70 10.88 3.38
C LEU A 124 6.58 12.12 3.56
N TYR A 125 7.06 12.71 2.46
CA TYR A 125 7.78 13.97 2.49
C TYR A 125 6.86 15.15 2.85
N GLN A 126 5.71 15.27 2.17
CA GLN A 126 4.76 16.36 2.41
C GLN A 126 4.17 16.36 3.83
N SER A 127 4.07 15.20 4.47
CA SER A 127 3.60 15.07 5.85
C SER A 127 4.70 15.22 6.90
N GLY A 128 5.96 15.45 6.49
CA GLY A 128 7.11 15.58 7.38
C GLY A 128 7.56 14.27 8.03
N LEU A 129 7.12 13.12 7.51
CA LEU A 129 7.59 11.80 7.97
C LEU A 129 8.93 11.39 7.33
N LEU A 130 9.28 12.05 6.23
CA LEU A 130 10.53 11.90 5.52
C LEU A 130 11.22 13.27 5.45
N SER A 131 12.47 13.35 5.91
CA SER A 131 13.29 14.55 5.72
C SER A 131 13.87 14.61 4.30
N GLY A 132 14.39 15.77 3.90
CA GLY A 132 15.13 15.89 2.64
C GLY A 132 16.40 15.03 2.60
N GLU A 133 17.04 14.83 3.76
CA GLU A 133 18.20 13.95 3.90
C GLU A 133 17.82 12.47 3.71
N ASP A 134 16.72 12.03 4.33
CA ASP A 134 16.20 10.67 4.12
C ASP A 134 15.88 10.41 2.64
N LEU A 135 15.20 11.37 1.99
CA LEU A 135 14.85 11.27 0.57
C LEU A 135 16.10 11.22 -0.32
N ALA A 136 17.12 12.04 -0.03
CA ALA A 136 18.38 12.01 -0.75
C ALA A 136 19.11 10.67 -0.56
N GLY A 137 19.14 10.13 0.66
CA GLY A 137 19.72 8.82 0.96
C GLY A 137 19.01 7.68 0.24
N LEU A 138 17.67 7.70 0.19
CA LEU A 138 16.88 6.73 -0.57
C LEU A 138 17.17 6.78 -2.08
N ARG A 139 17.22 7.98 -2.67
CA ARG A 139 17.57 8.16 -4.08
C ARG A 139 19.00 7.68 -4.37
N ALA A 140 19.95 7.97 -3.49
CA ALA A 140 21.32 7.49 -3.61
C ALA A 140 21.42 5.96 -3.51
N ALA A 141 20.55 5.32 -2.73
CA ALA A 141 20.40 3.87 -2.66
C ALA A 141 19.63 3.26 -3.86
N GLY A 142 19.20 4.08 -4.82
CA GLY A 142 18.50 3.65 -6.04
C GLY A 142 16.99 3.47 -5.88
N ALA A 143 16.38 4.04 -4.84
CA ALA A 143 14.93 3.94 -4.65
C ALA A 143 14.15 4.70 -5.72
N VAL A 144 13.09 4.09 -6.24
CA VAL A 144 12.19 4.67 -7.25
C VAL A 144 10.78 4.92 -6.75
N GLY A 145 10.44 4.34 -5.61
CA GLY A 145 9.14 4.50 -4.96
C GLY A 145 9.05 3.62 -3.72
N ASP A 146 7.91 3.71 -3.04
CA ASP A 146 7.60 2.88 -1.90
C ASP A 146 6.29 2.12 -2.10
N THR A 147 6.21 0.95 -1.47
CA THR A 147 4.93 0.34 -1.15
C THR A 147 4.96 -0.03 0.31
N LEU A 148 3.83 0.21 0.98
CA LEU A 148 3.74 0.02 2.41
C LEU A 148 4.83 0.76 3.22
N GLY A 149 5.34 1.90 2.72
CA GLY A 149 6.44 2.62 3.38
C GLY A 149 7.82 1.96 3.23
N VAL A 150 7.91 0.85 2.50
CA VAL A 150 9.16 0.17 2.17
C VAL A 150 9.57 0.60 0.77
N PHE A 151 10.67 1.32 0.70
CA PHE A 151 11.24 1.83 -0.55
C PHE A 151 11.97 0.73 -1.31
N PHE A 152 11.85 0.74 -2.63
CA PHE A 152 12.39 -0.30 -3.51
C PHE A 152 13.10 0.27 -4.75
N ASP A 153 14.00 -0.52 -5.32
CA ASP A 153 14.80 -0.22 -6.52
C ASP A 153 14.04 -0.49 -7.84
N HIS A 154 14.67 -0.24 -9.00
CA HIS A 154 14.09 -0.53 -10.33
C HIS A 154 13.71 -2.00 -10.55
N SER A 155 14.20 -2.94 -9.73
CA SER A 155 13.84 -4.36 -9.77
C SER A 155 12.71 -4.71 -8.78
N GLY A 156 12.18 -3.72 -8.07
CA GLY A 156 11.17 -3.88 -7.01
C GLY A 156 11.69 -4.64 -5.79
N ARG A 157 13.01 -4.61 -5.54
CA ARG A 157 13.60 -5.13 -4.31
C ARG A 157 13.78 -3.99 -3.31
N PRO A 158 13.55 -4.22 -2.00
CA PRO A 158 13.80 -3.20 -0.99
C PRO A 158 15.23 -2.69 -1.06
N VAL A 159 15.42 -1.37 -1.03
CA VAL A 159 16.75 -0.77 -0.92
C VAL A 159 17.28 -0.91 0.50
N ASP A 160 18.61 -1.01 0.65
CA ASP A 160 19.25 -0.93 1.95
C ASP A 160 19.26 0.53 2.41
N SER A 161 18.45 0.86 3.41
CA SER A 161 18.35 2.21 3.96
C SER A 161 17.97 2.21 5.44
N PRO A 162 18.45 3.20 6.21
CA PRO A 162 18.04 3.37 7.60
C PRO A 162 16.52 3.51 7.76
N LEU A 163 15.84 4.13 6.78
CA LEU A 163 14.39 4.27 6.82
C LEU A 163 13.69 2.91 6.72
N ASN A 164 14.04 2.08 5.74
CA ASN A 164 13.47 0.74 5.57
C ASN A 164 13.72 -0.15 6.80
N ALA A 165 14.90 -0.01 7.43
CA ALA A 165 15.24 -0.74 8.66
C ALA A 165 14.39 -0.35 9.87
N ARG A 166 13.63 0.75 9.81
CA ARG A 166 12.73 1.25 10.85
C ARG A 166 11.25 1.15 10.50
N THR A 167 10.91 0.94 9.23
CA THR A 167 9.53 0.81 8.77
C THR A 167 8.86 -0.44 9.38
N LEU A 168 7.66 -0.25 9.94
CA LEU A 168 6.87 -1.32 10.52
C LEU A 168 5.75 -1.74 9.56
N ALA A 169 6.07 -2.72 8.72
CA ALA A 169 5.15 -3.32 7.76
C ALA A 169 5.39 -4.83 7.64
N ILE A 170 4.44 -5.53 7.02
CA ILE A 170 4.65 -6.91 6.59
C ILE A 170 5.87 -7.02 5.66
N ASP A 171 6.61 -8.10 5.79
CA ASP A 171 7.76 -8.34 4.92
C ASP A 171 7.30 -8.55 3.47
N MET A 172 8.00 -7.91 2.52
CA MET A 172 7.73 -8.06 1.08
C MET A 172 7.80 -9.53 0.61
N ALA A 173 8.58 -10.37 1.29
CA ALA A 173 8.64 -11.81 1.01
C ALA A 173 7.33 -12.54 1.37
N ALA A 174 6.58 -12.06 2.37
CA ALA A 174 5.29 -12.64 2.72
C ALA A 174 4.21 -12.27 1.68
N LEU A 175 4.23 -11.04 1.17
CA LEU A 175 3.31 -10.61 0.11
C LEU A 175 3.43 -11.46 -1.17
N ARG A 176 4.64 -11.96 -1.49
CA ARG A 176 4.85 -12.86 -2.65
C ARG A 176 4.04 -14.16 -2.58
N ARG A 177 3.56 -14.56 -1.40
CA ARG A 177 2.73 -15.76 -1.20
C ARG A 177 1.22 -15.48 -1.36
N GLN A 178 0.84 -14.23 -1.57
CA GLN A 178 -0.54 -13.77 -1.60
C GLN A 178 -0.93 -13.33 -3.01
N GLU A 179 -2.21 -13.23 -3.31
CA GLU A 179 -2.65 -12.49 -4.49
C GLU A 179 -2.47 -10.99 -4.22
N VAL A 180 -1.56 -10.32 -4.91
CA VAL A 180 -1.33 -8.87 -4.70
C VAL A 180 -1.98 -8.07 -5.82
N VAL A 181 -2.84 -7.12 -5.44
CA VAL A 181 -3.49 -6.18 -6.35
C VAL A 181 -3.02 -4.77 -6.03
N LEU A 182 -2.48 -4.10 -7.05
CA LEU A 182 -1.99 -2.74 -6.97
C LEU A 182 -3.07 -1.75 -7.44
N LEU A 183 -3.34 -0.75 -6.61
CA LEU A 183 -4.09 0.45 -6.96
C LEU A 183 -3.13 1.63 -7.08
N CYS A 184 -3.00 2.17 -8.28
CA CYS A 184 -2.09 3.27 -8.59
C CYS A 184 -2.83 4.34 -9.41
N ALA A 185 -2.51 5.62 -9.19
CA ALA A 185 -3.13 6.72 -9.93
C ALA A 185 -2.16 7.90 -9.97
N GLY A 186 -2.12 8.60 -11.11
CA GLY A 186 -1.19 9.69 -11.40
C GLY A 186 0.03 9.25 -12.23
N ALA A 187 0.43 10.09 -13.17
CA ALA A 187 1.56 9.82 -14.08
C ALA A 187 2.91 9.68 -13.33
N GLY A 188 3.13 10.47 -12.26
CA GLY A 188 4.37 10.44 -11.49
C GLY A 188 4.69 9.10 -10.82
N LYS A 189 3.72 8.18 -10.72
CA LYS A 189 3.90 6.84 -10.16
C LYS A 189 4.32 5.78 -11.18
N ALA A 190 4.43 6.12 -12.46
CA ALA A 190 4.69 5.15 -13.51
C ALA A 190 6.04 4.44 -13.35
N GLU A 191 7.09 5.13 -12.89
CA GLU A 191 8.39 4.53 -12.64
C GLU A 191 8.32 3.46 -11.53
N ALA A 192 7.77 3.84 -10.37
CA ALA A 192 7.54 2.92 -9.26
C ALA A 192 6.64 1.74 -9.65
N ALA A 193 5.59 2.01 -10.45
CA ALA A 193 4.70 0.98 -10.96
C ALA A 193 5.41 0.01 -11.90
N ARG A 194 6.28 0.50 -12.79
CA ARG A 194 7.08 -0.35 -13.69
C ARG A 194 7.99 -1.28 -12.89
N ALA A 195 8.69 -0.76 -11.89
CA ALA A 195 9.60 -1.51 -11.05
C ALA A 195 8.88 -2.60 -10.22
N ILE A 196 7.77 -2.28 -9.55
CA ILE A 196 7.05 -3.27 -8.75
C ILE A 196 6.36 -4.35 -9.60
N LEU A 197 5.90 -4.00 -10.81
CA LEU A 197 5.37 -4.97 -11.77
C LEU A 197 6.47 -5.91 -12.26
N ALA A 198 7.66 -5.38 -12.59
CA ALA A 198 8.82 -6.17 -13.02
C ALA A 198 9.29 -7.17 -11.94
N SER A 199 9.08 -6.86 -10.65
CA SER A 199 9.41 -7.75 -9.54
C SER A 199 8.57 -9.05 -9.48
N GLY A 200 7.48 -9.11 -10.25
CA GLY A 200 6.53 -10.23 -10.25
C GLY A 200 5.62 -10.29 -9.01
N LEU A 201 5.70 -9.31 -8.11
CA LEU A 201 4.88 -9.25 -6.89
C LEU A 201 3.39 -9.09 -7.19
N VAL A 202 3.06 -8.21 -8.14
CA VAL A 202 1.68 -7.78 -8.43
C VAL A 202 1.02 -8.68 -9.47
N ARG A 203 -0.19 -9.18 -9.16
CA ARG A 203 -1.02 -10.03 -10.03
C ARG A 203 -2.21 -9.30 -10.65
N GLY A 204 -2.66 -8.19 -10.04
CA GLY A 204 -3.72 -7.35 -10.58
C GLY A 204 -3.36 -5.87 -10.49
N LEU A 205 -3.76 -5.08 -11.49
CA LEU A 205 -3.46 -3.66 -11.58
C LEU A 205 -4.71 -2.84 -11.87
N PHE A 206 -4.96 -1.84 -11.03
CA PHE A 206 -5.93 -0.79 -11.27
C PHE A 206 -5.19 0.55 -11.37
N ILE A 207 -5.22 1.15 -12.56
CA ILE A 207 -4.59 2.43 -12.87
C ILE A 207 -5.57 3.40 -13.52
N ASP A 208 -5.30 4.69 -13.39
CA ASP A 208 -5.96 5.72 -14.17
C ASP A 208 -5.32 5.88 -15.55
N HIS A 209 -5.95 6.67 -16.42
CA HIS A 209 -5.47 6.90 -17.77
C HIS A 209 -4.06 7.53 -17.80
N ALA A 210 -3.79 8.48 -16.91
CA ALA A 210 -2.50 9.17 -16.85
C ALA A 210 -1.35 8.22 -16.53
N CYS A 211 -1.51 7.37 -15.50
CA CYS A 211 -0.51 6.34 -15.17
C CYS A 211 -0.40 5.28 -16.29
N ALA A 212 -1.51 4.89 -16.91
CA ALA A 212 -1.51 3.93 -18.01
C ALA A 212 -0.76 4.44 -19.25
N ALA A 213 -0.95 5.70 -19.64
CA ALA A 213 -0.27 6.32 -20.77
C ALA A 213 1.25 6.34 -20.56
N GLU A 214 1.69 6.79 -19.39
CA GLU A 214 3.11 6.85 -19.02
C GLU A 214 3.73 5.44 -18.92
N LEU A 215 3.02 4.48 -18.32
CA LEU A 215 3.47 3.09 -18.26
C LEU A 215 3.66 2.46 -19.64
N ALA A 216 2.74 2.76 -20.56
CA ALA A 216 2.79 2.29 -21.95
C ALA A 216 3.83 3.02 -22.81
N GLY A 217 4.52 4.04 -22.28
CA GLY A 217 5.47 4.86 -23.04
C GLY A 217 4.80 5.76 -24.09
N ARG A 218 3.50 6.04 -23.94
CA ARG A 218 2.79 7.00 -24.78
C ARG A 218 2.99 8.39 -24.19
N GLN A 219 3.97 9.13 -24.70
CA GLN A 219 4.07 10.56 -24.41
C GLN A 219 2.73 11.21 -24.79
N GLN A 220 2.14 11.98 -23.88
CA GLN A 220 1.08 12.92 -24.27
C GLN A 220 1.71 13.92 -25.24
N SER A 221 1.48 13.74 -26.53
CA SER A 221 1.49 14.86 -27.46
C SER A 221 0.40 15.81 -26.95
N LEU A 222 0.83 16.90 -26.33
CA LEU A 222 0.00 18.09 -26.17
C LEU A 222 -0.26 18.61 -27.59
N GLU A 223 -1.25 18.05 -28.27
CA GLU A 223 -1.93 18.79 -29.32
C GLU A 223 -2.88 19.74 -28.62
N GLU A 224 -2.39 20.96 -28.45
CA GLU A 224 -3.20 22.16 -28.28
C GLU A 224 -4.23 22.17 -29.42
N GLU A 225 -5.50 21.87 -29.11
CA GLU A 225 -6.63 22.35 -29.90
C GLU A 225 -6.68 23.88 -29.73
N SER A 226 -5.79 24.57 -30.43
CA SER A 226 -6.10 25.87 -31.03
C SER A 226 -6.67 25.58 -32.42
N ILE A 227 -8.00 25.71 -32.55
CA ILE A 227 -8.74 26.33 -33.66
C ILE A 227 -10.17 26.61 -33.15
#